data_AF-A0A935LAN8-F1
#
_entry.id   AF-A0A935LAN8-F1
#
_cell.length_a   1.000
_cell.length_b   1.000
_cell.length_c   1.000
_cell.angle_alpha   90.00
_cell.angle_beta   90.00
_cell.angle_gamma   90.00
#
_symmetry.space_group_name_H-M   'P 1'
#
loop_
_entity.id
_entity.type
_entity.pdbx_description
1 polymer ?
#
loop_
_entity_poly.entity_id
_entity_poly.type
_entity_poly.pdbx_seq_one_letter_code
_entity_poly.pdbx_strand_id
1 'polypeptide(L)'
;MGIFDELEAQYEEIDNQYASAEFEARTKGWNNKEQQYQKKRELNDQAYFLFMFSRLEDRIRIQSADLITKKQTSIQSWRQRAAWDILPSTSREDYPFKKRLALLTEKGGTDYSLVLDYYKERNAIAHGGSFTRPISMPTVITELKRLYLVLKA
;
A
#
# COMPACT_ATOMS: atom_id res chain seq x y z
N MET A 1 2.00 12.39 -14.34
CA MET A 1 2.42 11.02 -14.02
C MET A 1 2.86 11.01 -12.58
N GLY A 2 2.17 10.25 -11.73
CA GLY A 2 2.50 10.12 -10.30
C GLY A 2 3.40 8.92 -10.05
N ILE A 3 3.94 8.81 -8.83
CA ILE A 3 4.82 7.69 -8.45
C ILE A 3 4.18 6.32 -8.69
N PHE A 4 2.86 6.17 -8.54
CA PHE A 4 2.17 4.92 -8.82
C PHE A 4 2.07 4.59 -10.31
N ASP A 5 2.05 5.59 -11.19
CA ASP A 5 2.08 5.36 -12.65
C ASP A 5 3.47 4.87 -13.08
N GLU A 6 4.52 5.46 -12.52
CA GLU A 6 5.90 5.02 -12.75
C GLU A 6 6.13 3.59 -12.26
N LEU A 7 5.65 3.27 -11.06
CA LEU A 7 5.80 1.94 -10.48
C LEU A 7 4.95 0.89 -11.21
N GLU A 8 3.77 1.25 -11.71
CA GLU A 8 2.97 0.37 -12.57
C GLU A 8 3.72 0.05 -13.86
N ALA A 9 4.24 1.07 -14.56
CA ALA A 9 4.97 0.87 -15.80
C ALA A 9 6.19 -0.05 -15.62
N GLN A 10 6.96 0.15 -14.55
CA GLN A 10 8.11 -0.71 -14.24
C GLN A 10 7.69 -2.14 -13.84
N TYR A 11 6.61 -2.28 -13.07
CA TYR A 11 6.06 -3.58 -12.72
C TYR A 11 5.65 -4.35 -13.98
N GLU A 12 4.90 -3.71 -14.88
CA GLU A 12 4.41 -4.31 -16.12
C GLU A 12 5.56 -4.69 -17.05
N GLU A 13 6.59 -3.85 -17.17
CA GLU A 13 7.77 -4.17 -17.97
C GLU A 13 8.43 -5.47 -17.49
N ILE A 14 8.67 -5.58 -16.18
CA ILE A 14 9.34 -6.75 -15.59
C ILE A 14 8.44 -7.99 -15.64
N ASP A 15 7.15 -7.85 -15.31
CA ASP A 15 6.23 -8.99 -15.33
C ASP A 15 6.06 -9.54 -16.75
N ASN A 16 5.95 -8.68 -17.76
CA ASN A 16 5.86 -9.10 -19.16
C ASN A 16 7.12 -9.82 -19.63
N GLN A 17 8.31 -9.38 -19.21
CA GLN A 17 9.57 -10.07 -19.50
C GLN A 17 9.59 -11.48 -18.89
N TYR A 18 9.20 -11.62 -17.63
CA TYR A 18 9.16 -12.92 -16.97
C TYR A 18 8.06 -13.83 -17.52
N ALA A 19 6.88 -13.30 -17.83
CA ALA A 19 5.79 -14.06 -18.43
C ALA A 19 6.19 -14.60 -19.82
N SER A 20 6.88 -13.79 -20.62
CA SER A 20 7.40 -14.21 -21.93
C SER A 20 8.42 -15.35 -21.80
N ALA A 21 9.34 -15.23 -20.85
CA ALA A 21 10.36 -16.25 -20.60
C ALA A 21 9.79 -17.54 -19.99
N GLU A 22 8.76 -17.44 -19.13
CA GLU A 22 7.98 -18.57 -18.61
C GLU A 22 7.32 -19.34 -19.77
N PHE A 23 6.64 -18.61 -20.66
CA PHE A 23 5.98 -19.21 -21.83
C PHE A 23 6.98 -19.90 -22.77
N GLU A 24 8.12 -19.28 -23.03
CA GLU A 24 9.19 -19.89 -23.83
C GLU A 24 9.73 -21.17 -23.17
N ALA A 25 9.95 -21.17 -21.86
CA ALA A 25 10.39 -22.36 -21.14
C ALA A 25 9.35 -23.49 -21.20
N ARG A 26 8.06 -23.17 -21.05
CA ARG A 26 6.95 -24.12 -21.16
C ARG A 26 6.87 -24.75 -22.54
N THR A 27 6.92 -23.93 -23.60
CA THR A 27 6.87 -24.43 -25.00
C THR A 27 8.05 -25.34 -25.35
N LYS A 28 9.20 -25.14 -24.70
CA LYS A 28 10.40 -25.99 -24.86
C LYS A 28 10.46 -27.18 -23.90
N GLY A 29 9.48 -27.36 -23.01
CA GLY A 29 9.46 -28.41 -21.99
C GLY A 29 10.54 -28.26 -20.90
N TRP A 30 11.04 -27.05 -20.68
CA TRP A 30 12.08 -26.75 -19.70
C TRP A 30 11.49 -26.47 -18.32
N ASN A 31 10.93 -27.51 -17.68
CA ASN A 31 10.18 -27.40 -16.41
C ASN A 31 10.93 -26.63 -15.30
N ASN A 32 12.23 -26.86 -15.13
CA ASN A 32 13.02 -26.16 -14.11
C ASN A 32 13.12 -24.64 -14.39
N LYS A 33 13.23 -24.25 -15.67
CA LYS A 33 13.27 -22.83 -16.04
C LYS A 33 11.90 -22.18 -15.90
N GLU A 34 10.83 -22.89 -16.28
CA GLU A 34 9.46 -22.42 -16.08
C GLU A 34 9.21 -22.11 -14.59
N GLN A 35 9.53 -23.05 -13.70
CA GLN A 35 9.38 -22.86 -12.25
C GLN A 35 10.23 -21.68 -11.73
N GLN A 36 11.44 -21.49 -12.25
CA GLN A 36 12.28 -20.34 -11.88
C GLN A 36 11.64 -19.01 -12.28
N TYR A 37 11.04 -18.90 -13.46
CA TYR A 37 10.37 -17.67 -13.89
C TYR A 37 9.06 -17.43 -13.14
N GLN A 38 8.28 -18.48 -12.85
CA GLN A 38 7.13 -18.38 -11.96
C GLN A 38 7.55 -17.83 -10.59
N LYS A 39 8.65 -18.35 -10.03
CA LYS A 39 9.15 -17.85 -8.74
C LYS A 39 9.59 -16.39 -8.81
N LYS A 40 10.21 -15.96 -9.92
CA LYS A 40 10.60 -14.56 -10.13
C LYS A 40 9.39 -13.63 -10.21
N ARG A 41 8.29 -14.07 -10.85
CA ARG A 41 7.03 -13.30 -10.90
C ARG A 41 6.42 -13.14 -9.51
N GLU A 42 6.34 -14.22 -8.74
CA GLU A 42 5.86 -14.13 -7.34
C GLU A 42 6.67 -13.15 -6.49
N LEU A 43 8.00 -13.18 -6.63
CA LEU A 43 8.89 -12.24 -5.92
C LEU A 43 8.71 -10.80 -6.41
N ASN A 44 8.47 -10.61 -7.72
CA ASN A 44 8.17 -9.30 -8.30
C ASN A 44 6.87 -8.73 -7.72
N ASP A 45 5.80 -9.54 -7.67
CA ASP A 45 4.52 -9.15 -7.09
C ASP A 45 4.67 -8.73 -5.62
N GLN A 46 5.37 -9.53 -4.82
CA GLN A 46 5.62 -9.22 -3.40
C GLN A 46 6.44 -7.93 -3.24
N ALA A 47 7.50 -7.77 -4.02
CA ALA A 47 8.37 -6.59 -3.94
C ALA A 47 7.61 -5.31 -4.28
N TYR A 48 6.86 -5.31 -5.39
CA TYR A 48 6.08 -4.14 -5.80
C TYR A 48 4.90 -3.87 -4.88
N PHE A 49 4.21 -4.91 -4.40
CA PHE A 49 3.17 -4.76 -3.39
C PHE A 49 3.70 -4.06 -2.14
N LEU A 50 4.80 -4.55 -1.56
CA LEU A 50 5.44 -3.96 -0.39
C LEU A 50 5.83 -2.50 -0.63
N PHE A 51 6.44 -2.22 -1.77
CA PHE A 51 6.92 -0.88 -2.07
C PHE A 51 5.77 0.10 -2.30
N MET A 52 4.79 -0.25 -3.13
CA MET A 52 3.60 0.57 -3.37
C MET A 52 2.80 0.81 -2.09
N PHE A 53 2.62 -0.22 -1.27
CA PHE A 53 1.92 -0.07 0.00
C PHE A 53 2.67 0.85 0.96
N SER A 54 4.01 0.79 1.02
CA SER A 54 4.81 1.73 1.82
C SER A 54 4.62 3.19 1.41
N ARG A 55 4.37 3.47 0.11
CA ARG A 55 4.05 4.82 -0.37
C ARG A 55 2.67 5.28 0.12
N LEU A 56 1.71 4.36 0.17
CA LEU A 56 0.39 4.66 0.76
C LEU A 56 0.50 4.90 2.27
N GLU A 57 1.27 4.08 3.00
CA GLU A 57 1.51 4.26 4.44
C GLU A 57 2.10 5.64 4.75
N ASP A 58 3.12 6.05 3.99
CA ASP A 58 3.72 7.36 4.15
C ASP A 58 2.72 8.50 3.86
N ARG A 59 1.90 8.35 2.82
CA ARG A 59 0.84 9.31 2.54
C ARG A 59 -0.16 9.43 3.68
N ILE A 60 -0.66 8.31 4.20
CA ILE A 60 -1.58 8.29 5.35
C ILE A 60 -0.95 8.99 6.55
N ARG A 61 0.35 8.78 6.76
CA ARG A 61 1.10 9.41 7.85
C ARG A 61 1.20 10.93 7.68
N ILE A 62 1.53 11.40 6.48
CA ILE A 62 1.60 12.84 6.18
C ILE A 62 0.21 13.48 6.29
N GLN A 63 -0.79 12.94 5.60
CA GLN A 63 -2.13 13.52 5.55
C GLN A 63 -2.80 13.52 6.93
N SER A 64 -2.61 12.48 7.75
CA SER A 64 -3.13 12.47 9.12
C SER A 64 -2.48 13.54 9.99
N ALA A 65 -1.17 13.76 9.87
CA ALA A 65 -0.45 14.82 10.59
C ALA A 65 -0.92 16.22 10.16
N ASP A 66 -1.13 16.44 8.85
CA ASP A 66 -1.67 17.68 8.30
C ASP A 66 -3.08 17.96 8.83
N LEU A 67 -3.95 16.95 8.87
CA LEU A 67 -5.30 17.06 9.43
C LEU A 67 -5.26 17.45 10.91
N ILE A 68 -4.42 16.78 11.72
CA ILE A 68 -4.27 17.07 13.14
C ILE A 68 -3.83 18.53 13.33
N THR A 69 -2.77 18.94 12.64
CA THR A 69 -2.23 20.31 12.71
C THR A 69 -3.27 21.35 12.30
N LYS A 70 -4.02 21.09 11.22
CA LYS A 70 -5.12 21.95 10.76
C LYS A 70 -6.22 22.08 11.81
N LYS A 71 -6.57 21.01 12.51
CA LYS A 71 -7.61 21.03 13.56
C LYS A 71 -7.14 21.71 14.85
N GLN A 72 -5.88 21.53 15.25
CA GLN A 72 -5.27 22.24 16.37
C GLN A 72 -5.25 23.76 16.14
N THR A 73 -4.96 24.19 14.91
CA THR A 73 -4.85 25.61 14.58
C THR A 73 -6.19 26.29 14.27
N SER A 74 -7.14 25.60 13.66
CA SER A 74 -8.42 26.21 13.22
C SER A 74 -9.53 26.24 14.27
N ILE A 75 -9.49 25.35 15.28
CA ILE A 75 -10.54 25.29 16.31
C ILE A 75 -10.22 26.29 17.43
N GLN A 76 -11.07 27.31 17.57
CA GLN A 76 -10.92 28.34 18.61
C GLN A 76 -11.36 27.86 20.00
N SER A 77 -12.42 27.05 20.08
CA SER A 77 -12.92 26.54 21.36
C SER A 77 -11.99 25.48 21.92
N TRP A 78 -11.35 25.78 23.05
CA TRP A 78 -10.49 24.83 23.76
C TRP A 78 -11.17 23.47 23.97
N ARG A 79 -12.46 23.46 24.36
CA ARG A 79 -13.19 22.22 24.65
C ARG A 79 -13.28 21.29 23.43
N GLN A 80 -13.35 21.85 22.23
CA GLN A 80 -13.36 21.10 20.97
C GLN A 80 -11.95 20.76 20.49
N ARG A 81 -10.97 21.63 20.77
CA ARG A 81 -9.57 21.45 20.37
C ARG A 81 -8.83 20.44 21.24
N ALA A 82 -9.18 20.29 22.51
CA ALA A 82 -8.44 19.48 23.48
C ALA A 82 -8.19 18.03 23.02
N ALA A 83 -9.16 17.42 22.33
CA ALA A 83 -9.01 16.08 21.78
C ALA A 83 -7.97 15.99 20.64
N TRP A 84 -7.70 17.10 19.95
CA TRP A 84 -6.67 17.21 18.91
C TRP A 84 -5.32 17.58 19.50
N ASP A 85 -5.27 18.37 20.57
CA ASP A 85 -4.02 18.79 21.23
C ASP A 85 -3.25 17.61 21.85
N ILE A 86 -3.91 16.48 22.14
CA ILE A 86 -3.27 15.25 22.61
C ILE A 86 -2.73 14.35 21.48
N LEU A 87 -3.05 14.67 20.23
CA LEU A 87 -2.62 13.88 19.07
C LEU A 87 -1.28 14.40 18.53
N PRO A 88 -0.42 13.51 18.03
CA PRO A 88 0.87 13.90 17.48
C PRO A 88 0.68 14.67 16.18
N SER A 89 1.14 15.93 16.16
CA SER A 89 1.01 16.81 15.01
C SER A 89 2.10 16.59 13.96
N THR A 90 3.17 15.86 14.29
CA THR A 90 4.20 15.50 13.32
C THR A 90 4.00 14.10 12.74
N SER A 91 4.40 13.95 11.48
CA SER A 91 4.40 12.65 10.78
C SER A 91 5.44 11.68 11.34
N ARG A 92 6.43 12.15 12.10
CA ARG A 92 7.54 11.35 12.64
C ARG A 92 7.25 10.75 14.02
N GLU A 93 6.28 11.29 14.73
CA GLU A 93 5.87 10.78 16.05
C GLU A 93 5.14 9.44 15.94
N ASP A 94 5.40 8.57 16.92
CA ASP A 94 4.84 7.23 16.97
C ASP A 94 3.33 7.31 17.24
N TYR A 95 2.55 6.96 16.21
CA TYR A 95 1.11 6.89 16.29
C TYR A 95 0.63 5.71 15.44
N PRO A 96 -0.15 4.78 16.02
CA PRO A 96 -0.50 3.54 15.32
C PRO A 96 -1.14 3.78 13.96
N PHE A 97 -0.68 3.06 12.94
CA PHE A 97 -1.16 3.17 11.56
C PHE A 97 -2.69 3.14 11.46
N LYS A 98 -3.34 2.19 12.13
CA LYS A 98 -4.80 2.04 12.12
C LYS A 98 -5.54 3.26 12.68
N LYS A 99 -4.94 3.98 13.63
CA LYS A 99 -5.50 5.22 14.17
C LYS A 99 -5.32 6.38 13.19
N ARG A 100 -4.17 6.48 12.52
CA ARG A 100 -3.94 7.44 11.43
C ARG A 100 -4.94 7.25 10.29
N LEU A 101 -5.15 6.01 9.88
CA LEU A 101 -6.14 5.67 8.85
C LEU A 101 -7.57 6.07 9.25
N ALA A 102 -7.96 5.82 10.51
CA ALA A 102 -9.28 6.19 11.03
C ALA A 102 -9.52 7.71 11.15
N LEU A 103 -8.48 8.53 11.04
CA LEU A 103 -8.63 9.99 10.94
C LEU A 103 -8.98 10.43 9.51
N LEU A 104 -8.57 9.66 8.50
CA LEU A 104 -8.72 10.01 7.09
C LEU A 104 -9.88 9.28 6.41
N THR A 105 -10.51 8.33 7.09
CA THR A 105 -11.56 7.48 6.55
C THR A 105 -12.64 7.23 7.59
N GLU A 106 -13.84 6.89 7.13
CA GLU A 106 -14.86 6.33 8.01
C GLU A 106 -14.39 4.98 8.56
N LYS A 107 -14.23 4.90 9.88
CA LYS A 107 -13.80 3.67 10.55
C LYS A 107 -14.83 2.56 10.32
N GLY A 108 -14.41 1.46 9.71
CA GLY A 108 -15.28 0.35 9.34
C GLY A 108 -15.92 0.49 7.95
N GLY A 109 -15.74 1.62 7.28
CA GLY A 109 -16.14 1.81 5.89
C GLY A 109 -15.28 0.99 4.90
N THR A 110 -15.67 1.02 3.63
CA THR A 110 -15.04 0.24 2.56
C THR A 110 -13.55 0.54 2.43
N ASP A 111 -13.16 1.81 2.35
CA ASP A 111 -11.76 2.22 2.19
C ASP A 111 -10.91 1.87 3.41
N TYR A 112 -11.46 2.04 4.60
CA TYR A 112 -10.80 1.65 5.85
C TYR A 112 -10.51 0.14 5.86
N SER A 113 -11.51 -0.66 5.53
CA SER A 113 -11.41 -2.12 5.55
C SER A 113 -10.43 -2.62 4.48
N LEU A 114 -10.49 -2.06 3.28
CA LEU A 114 -9.58 -2.41 2.18
C LEU A 114 -8.11 -2.14 2.55
N VAL A 115 -7.81 -0.95 3.07
CA VAL A 115 -6.44 -0.62 3.50
C VAL A 115 -5.99 -1.52 4.64
N LEU A 116 -6.89 -1.89 5.56
CA LEU A 116 -6.55 -2.83 6.63
C LEU A 116 -6.24 -4.24 6.11
N ASP A 117 -6.92 -4.70 5.06
CA ASP A 117 -6.64 -6.01 4.47
C ASP A 117 -5.29 -6.01 3.76
N TYR A 118 -4.96 -4.94 3.01
CA TYR A 118 -3.61 -4.77 2.49
C TYR A 118 -2.54 -4.60 3.57
N TYR A 119 -2.87 -3.94 4.68
CA TYR A 119 -1.95 -3.85 5.82
C TYR A 119 -1.64 -5.21 6.44
N LYS A 120 -2.64 -6.10 6.53
CA LYS A 120 -2.44 -7.49 6.99
C LYS A 120 -1.57 -8.27 6.01
N GLU A 121 -1.86 -8.16 4.72
CA GLU A 121 -1.09 -8.83 3.66
C GLU A 121 0.37 -8.38 3.68
N ARG A 122 0.62 -7.06 3.80
CA ARG A 122 1.95 -6.48 3.92
C ARG A 122 2.72 -7.04 5.11
N ASN A 123 2.07 -7.14 6.26
CA ASN A 123 2.72 -7.70 7.45
C ASN A 123 3.00 -9.20 7.29
N ALA A 124 2.11 -9.95 6.64
CA ALA A 124 2.36 -11.35 6.33
C ALA A 124 3.61 -11.48 5.45
N ILE A 125 3.71 -10.72 4.34
CA ILE A 125 4.88 -10.70 3.43
C ILE A 125 6.16 -10.31 4.16
N ALA A 126 6.13 -9.22 4.92
CA ALA A 126 7.31 -8.73 5.64
C ALA A 126 7.84 -9.72 6.70
N HIS A 127 6.99 -10.58 7.26
CA HIS A 127 7.38 -11.56 8.29
C HIS A 127 7.61 -12.97 7.74
N GLY A 128 7.68 -13.14 6.41
CA GLY A 128 7.94 -14.44 5.79
C GLY A 128 6.79 -15.44 5.95
N GLY A 129 5.54 -14.95 6.01
CA GLY A 129 4.36 -15.81 6.00
C GLY A 129 4.31 -16.74 4.77
N SER A 130 3.53 -17.82 4.86
CA SER A 130 3.26 -18.66 3.71
C SER A 130 2.07 -18.10 2.92
N PHE A 131 2.31 -17.64 1.69
CA PHE A 131 1.27 -17.12 0.81
C PHE A 131 0.69 -18.26 -0.01
N THR A 132 -0.54 -18.64 0.29
CA THR A 132 -1.28 -19.60 -0.54
C THR A 132 -2.09 -18.91 -1.63
N ARG A 133 -2.12 -17.56 -1.65
CA ARG A 133 -2.89 -16.76 -2.60
C ARG A 133 -1.94 -15.83 -3.37
N PRO A 134 -1.97 -15.88 -4.72
CA PRO A 134 -1.29 -14.89 -5.55
C PRO A 134 -1.81 -13.47 -5.28
N ILE A 135 -0.91 -12.49 -5.29
CA ILE A 135 -1.27 -11.08 -5.21
C ILE A 135 -1.66 -10.63 -6.62
N SER A 136 -2.91 -10.22 -6.82
CA SER A 136 -3.32 -9.62 -8.10
C SER A 136 -2.84 -8.18 -8.17
N MET A 137 -1.60 -7.99 -8.64
CA MET A 137 -1.00 -6.67 -8.75
C MET A 137 -1.81 -5.67 -9.60
N PRO A 138 -2.44 -6.05 -10.73
CA PRO A 138 -3.30 -5.11 -11.47
C PRO A 138 -4.44 -4.53 -10.62
N THR A 139 -5.09 -5.37 -9.79
CA THR A 139 -6.12 -4.92 -8.84
C THR A 139 -5.52 -4.03 -7.76
N VAL A 140 -4.42 -4.47 -7.13
CA VAL A 140 -3.71 -3.70 -6.11
C VAL A 140 -3.34 -2.32 -6.63
N ILE A 141 -2.73 -2.23 -7.81
CA ILE A 141 -2.28 -0.97 -8.41
C ILE A 141 -3.45 -0.03 -8.60
N THR A 142 -4.53 -0.52 -9.22
CA THR A 142 -5.76 0.26 -9.45
C THR A 142 -6.31 0.81 -8.14
N GLU A 143 -6.41 -0.03 -7.12
CA GLU A 143 -6.97 0.34 -5.84
C GLU A 143 -6.06 1.27 -5.04
N LEU A 144 -4.75 1.04 -5.03
CA LEU A 144 -3.79 1.90 -4.34
C LEU A 144 -3.70 3.27 -5.01
N LYS A 145 -3.77 3.37 -6.34
CA LYS A 145 -3.90 4.66 -7.05
C LYS A 145 -5.14 5.42 -6.61
N ARG A 146 -6.29 4.75 -6.57
CA ARG A 146 -7.55 5.37 -6.09
C ARG A 146 -7.43 5.82 -4.64
N LEU A 147 -6.94 4.95 -3.75
CA LEU A 147 -6.73 5.24 -2.33
C LEU A 147 -5.78 6.43 -2.13
N TYR A 148 -4.70 6.48 -2.90
CA TYR A 148 -3.75 7.59 -2.86
C TYR A 148 -4.41 8.93 -3.22
N LEU A 149 -5.40 8.95 -4.11
CA LEU A 149 -6.12 10.19 -4.44
C LEU A 149 -7.15 10.60 -3.38
N VAL A 150 -7.87 9.64 -2.80
CA VAL A 150 -8.97 9.92 -1.86
C VAL A 150 -8.51 10.15 -0.42
N LEU A 151 -7.40 9.53 0.02
CA LEU A 151 -6.85 9.71 1.37
C LEU A 151 -6.10 11.04 1.44
N LYS A 152 -6.82 12.12 1.75
CA LYS A 152 -6.29 13.48 1.93
C LYS A 152 -7.05 14.26 3.01
N ALA A 153 -6.38 15.23 3.63
CA ALA A 153 -6.89 16.10 4.71
C ALA A 153 -7.59 17.40 4.23
#